data_AF-A0A8C6BIB5-F1
#
_entry.id   AF-A0A8C6BIB5-F1
#
_cell.length_a   1.000
_cell.length_b   1.000
_cell.length_c   1.000
_cell.angle_alpha   90.00
_cell.angle_beta   90.00
_cell.angle_gamma   90.00
#
_symmetry.space_group_name_H-M   'P 1'
#
loop_
_entity.id
_entity.type
_entity.pdbx_description
1 polymer ?
#
loop_
_entity_poly.entity_id
_entity_poly.type
_entity_poly.pdbx_seq_one_letter_code
_entity_poly.pdbx_strand_id
1 'polypeptide(L)'
;MAVPPELFVTPASRLNSFVTDCLHPSQKWKKEVLETVQTVEQFLREQSFQGEHGLDQELGVLKVVKVGSFGNGTVLRDSSEVELVMLLSGFHSFQEEARHHDDILSLLCEKLRYCQDLLSLQLQDLRLVQGVHSAVAFTIQSWETAEPITVTIVPAYRVLGPSVPNSHPSPEVYVSLIKACGSPGHFSPSFSELQRNFVKHRPAKLKSLLRLVKHWYLEGARDIQLTVEQWGSLDFIIMVNPYDSIKKVKRKIQWKLGSTFLQRLSFQEPGGERQLLSSQYSLADYGVFSNTRICLLQTISPEIQVFVKNPSGGSHAYAIYPESLVLNLKLQIEVKEGLLREEQQLEFQGQVLQDGWSLMSYGVQDSTTLTLKKEGKKKNPA
;
A
#
# COMPACT_ATOMS: atom_id res chain seq x y z
N MET A 1 3.01 32.55 1.22
CA MET A 1 2.50 31.56 2.18
C MET A 1 3.59 30.53 2.41
N ALA A 2 3.96 30.27 3.66
CA ALA A 2 4.98 29.26 3.99
C ALA A 2 4.44 27.87 3.65
N VAL A 3 5.25 27.03 2.99
CA VAL A 3 4.94 25.62 2.74
C VAL A 3 4.75 24.94 4.10
N PRO A 4 3.68 24.17 4.32
CA PRO A 4 3.50 23.44 5.57
C PRO A 4 4.75 22.57 5.84
N PRO A 5 5.29 22.55 7.07
CA PRO A 5 6.40 21.65 7.39
C PRO A 5 5.99 20.20 7.08
N GLU A 6 6.86 19.41 6.46
CA GLU A 6 6.57 17.99 6.22
C GLU A 6 6.70 17.18 7.52
N LEU A 7 5.92 16.10 7.66
CA LEU A 7 5.93 15.27 8.85
C LEU A 7 7.35 14.71 9.16
N PHE A 8 8.04 14.20 8.14
CA PHE A 8 9.34 13.52 8.30
C PHE A 8 10.49 14.45 8.71
N VAL A 9 10.39 15.76 8.45
CA VAL A 9 11.39 16.75 8.88
C VAL A 9 11.02 17.42 10.20
N THR A 10 9.84 17.10 10.75
CA THR A 10 9.37 17.65 12.02
C THR A 10 9.99 16.89 13.18
N PRO A 11 10.79 17.53 14.06
CA PRO A 11 11.35 16.88 15.24
C PRO A 11 10.27 16.31 16.16
N ALA A 12 10.56 15.19 16.83
CA ALA A 12 9.61 14.54 17.75
C ALA A 12 9.01 15.51 18.79
N SER A 13 9.81 16.43 19.31
CA SER A 13 9.39 17.48 20.27
C SER A 13 8.35 18.46 19.70
N ARG A 14 8.26 18.60 18.37
CA ARG A 14 7.35 19.52 17.68
C ARG A 14 6.11 18.85 17.08
N LEU A 15 5.96 17.53 17.21
CA LEU A 15 4.82 16.80 16.65
C LEU A 15 3.47 17.30 17.16
N ASN A 16 3.40 17.78 18.40
CA ASN A 16 2.17 18.37 18.94
C ASN A 16 1.77 19.65 18.21
N SER A 17 2.74 20.54 17.96
CA SER A 17 2.53 21.76 17.18
C SER A 17 2.15 21.42 15.75
N PHE A 18 2.85 20.47 15.12
CA PHE A 18 2.50 20.00 13.77
C PHE A 18 1.05 19.50 13.67
N VAL A 19 0.58 18.70 14.63
CA VAL A 19 -0.82 18.24 14.63
C VAL A 19 -1.78 19.42 14.74
N THR A 20 -1.51 20.41 15.60
CA THR A 20 -2.35 21.61 15.76
C THR A 20 -2.34 22.49 14.52
N ASP A 21 -1.15 22.76 13.99
CA ASP A 21 -0.90 23.80 12.99
C ASP A 21 -1.07 23.30 11.57
N CYS A 22 -1.02 21.99 11.33
CA CYS A 22 -1.10 21.38 9.99
C CYS A 22 -2.27 20.42 9.84
N LEU A 23 -2.64 19.65 10.87
CA LEU A 23 -3.61 18.55 10.71
C LEU A 23 -5.03 18.86 11.18
N HIS A 24 -5.22 19.84 12.09
CA HIS A 24 -6.57 20.20 12.52
C HIS A 24 -7.30 20.99 11.43
N PRO A 25 -8.57 20.64 11.13
CA PRO A 25 -9.42 21.49 10.31
C PRO A 25 -9.71 22.81 11.03
N SER A 26 -9.97 23.86 10.26
CA SER A 26 -10.49 25.09 10.85
C SER A 26 -11.90 24.84 11.41
N GLN A 27 -12.24 25.49 12.53
CA GLN A 27 -13.58 25.35 13.12
C GLN A 27 -14.67 25.88 12.20
N LYS A 28 -14.37 26.95 11.44
CA LYS A 28 -15.29 27.53 10.45
C LYS A 28 -15.60 26.51 9.35
N TRP A 29 -14.57 25.96 8.70
CA TRP A 29 -14.72 24.93 7.66
C TRP A 29 -15.51 23.72 8.16
N LYS A 30 -15.14 23.19 9.32
CA LYS A 30 -15.83 22.02 9.89
C LYS A 30 -17.31 22.29 10.13
N LYS A 31 -17.66 23.49 10.61
CA LYS A 31 -19.05 23.89 10.86
C LYS A 31 -19.83 23.94 9.56
N GLU A 32 -19.28 24.59 8.54
CA GLU A 32 -19.88 24.68 7.21
C GLU A 32 -20.15 23.30 6.60
N VAL A 33 -19.15 22.41 6.57
CA VAL A 33 -19.33 21.04 6.07
C VAL A 33 -20.47 20.32 6.80
N LEU A 34 -20.56 20.48 8.14
CA LEU A 34 -21.61 19.84 8.92
C LEU A 34 -23.00 20.42 8.66
N GLU A 35 -23.10 21.72 8.40
CA GLU A 35 -24.35 22.39 8.03
C GLU A 35 -24.81 21.97 6.62
N THR A 36 -23.90 21.90 5.65
CA THR A 36 -24.21 21.41 4.29
C THR A 36 -24.65 19.94 4.30
N VAL A 37 -23.96 19.08 5.05
CA VAL A 37 -24.32 17.66 5.18
C VAL A 37 -25.63 17.46 5.95
N GLN A 38 -26.03 18.41 6.79
CA GLN A 38 -27.32 18.33 7.50
C GLN A 38 -28.51 18.30 6.52
N THR A 39 -28.42 19.00 5.40
CA THR A 39 -29.43 18.94 4.33
C THR A 39 -29.55 17.52 3.76
N VAL A 40 -28.42 16.84 3.53
CA VAL A 40 -28.41 15.43 3.09
C VAL A 40 -29.03 14.53 4.16
N GLU A 41 -28.67 14.70 5.43
CA GLU A 41 -29.25 13.90 6.51
C GLU A 41 -30.77 14.08 6.63
N GLN A 42 -31.26 15.30 6.44
CA GLN A 42 -32.68 15.60 6.48
C GLN A 42 -33.39 14.94 5.30
N PHE A 43 -32.89 15.15 4.08
CA PHE A 43 -33.42 14.50 2.87
C PHE A 43 -33.55 12.99 3.06
N LEU A 44 -32.50 12.33 3.56
CA LEU A 44 -32.49 10.88 3.78
C LEU A 44 -33.54 10.44 4.81
N ARG A 45 -33.72 11.17 5.91
CA ARG A 45 -34.72 10.83 6.94
C ARG A 45 -36.16 10.91 6.42
N GLU A 46 -36.40 11.72 5.39
CA GLU A 46 -37.70 11.88 4.75
C GLU A 46 -37.95 10.85 3.64
N GLN A 47 -36.95 10.02 3.30
CA GLN A 47 -37.11 9.00 2.26
C GLN A 47 -37.75 7.71 2.78
N SER A 48 -38.57 7.13 1.92
CA SER A 48 -38.97 5.72 1.96
C SER A 48 -38.66 5.04 0.64
N PHE A 49 -38.38 3.74 0.72
CA PHE A 49 -38.00 2.90 -0.41
C PHE A 49 -39.06 1.80 -0.58
N GLN A 50 -39.80 1.86 -1.69
CA GLN A 50 -40.71 0.83 -2.18
C GLN A 50 -40.25 0.46 -3.59
N GLY A 51 -40.23 -0.82 -3.95
CA GLY A 51 -39.74 -1.26 -5.25
C GLY A 51 -40.64 -2.32 -5.89
N GLU A 52 -40.79 -2.25 -7.23
CA GLU A 52 -41.55 -3.19 -8.07
C GLU A 52 -40.93 -4.61 -8.14
N HIS A 53 -39.81 -4.85 -7.43
CA HIS A 53 -39.01 -6.08 -7.48
C HIS A 53 -39.01 -6.88 -6.16
N GLY A 54 -40.17 -7.02 -5.51
CA GLY A 54 -40.34 -7.97 -4.41
C GLY A 54 -39.99 -7.45 -3.01
N LEU A 55 -39.94 -6.13 -2.82
CA LEU A 55 -40.06 -5.54 -1.49
C LEU A 55 -41.56 -5.48 -1.15
N ASP A 56 -42.08 -6.53 -0.51
CA ASP A 56 -43.48 -6.59 -0.05
C ASP A 56 -43.81 -5.53 1.01
N GLN A 57 -42.79 -4.80 1.51
CA GLN A 57 -42.92 -3.80 2.57
C GLN A 57 -42.07 -2.54 2.29
N GLU A 58 -42.60 -1.38 2.68
CA GLU A 58 -41.93 -0.08 2.61
C GLU A 58 -40.75 0.00 3.61
N LEU A 59 -39.55 0.24 3.08
CA LEU A 59 -38.36 0.45 3.90
C LEU A 59 -38.20 1.93 4.23
N GLY A 60 -38.47 2.30 5.48
CA GLY A 60 -38.19 3.64 6.00
C GLY A 60 -36.75 3.85 6.46
N VAL A 61 -36.25 5.08 6.39
CA VAL A 61 -34.97 5.47 6.99
C VAL A 61 -35.17 5.76 8.48
N LEU A 62 -34.75 4.83 9.34
CA LEU A 62 -34.88 5.03 10.79
C LEU A 62 -33.82 5.98 11.35
N LYS A 63 -32.61 5.94 10.79
CA LYS A 63 -31.49 6.70 11.34
C LYS A 63 -30.41 6.91 10.30
N VAL A 64 -29.83 8.10 10.29
CA VAL A 64 -28.63 8.42 9.52
C VAL A 64 -27.48 8.66 10.47
N VAL A 65 -26.36 7.96 10.25
CA VAL A 65 -25.20 7.97 11.12
C VAL A 65 -24.00 8.52 10.35
N LYS A 66 -23.46 9.66 10.80
CA LYS A 66 -22.13 10.11 10.37
C LYS A 66 -21.06 9.15 10.89
N VAL A 67 -20.30 8.55 9.99
CA VAL A 67 -19.20 7.63 10.27
C VAL A 67 -17.88 8.22 9.80
N GLY A 68 -16.84 7.39 9.71
CA GLY A 68 -15.52 7.81 9.29
C GLY A 68 -14.93 8.95 10.14
N SER A 69 -14.11 9.76 9.48
CA SER A 69 -13.32 10.83 10.10
C SER A 69 -14.16 11.92 10.79
N PHE A 70 -15.26 12.32 10.16
CA PHE A 70 -16.19 13.32 10.70
C PHE A 70 -17.00 12.75 11.86
N GLY A 71 -17.46 11.51 11.76
CA GLY A 71 -18.25 10.84 12.81
C GLY A 71 -17.45 10.57 14.09
N ASN A 72 -16.19 10.16 13.97
CA ASN A 72 -15.33 9.82 15.10
C ASN A 72 -14.46 10.98 15.62
N GLY A 73 -14.47 12.13 14.93
CA GLY A 73 -13.71 13.30 15.33
C GLY A 73 -12.21 13.20 15.08
N THR A 74 -11.80 12.52 14.01
CA THR A 74 -10.40 12.39 13.53
C THR A 74 -10.19 12.98 12.12
N VAL A 75 -11.08 13.87 11.69
CA VAL A 75 -10.96 14.63 10.43
C VAL A 75 -9.63 15.40 10.37
N LEU A 76 -9.02 15.37 9.18
CA LEU A 76 -7.82 16.11 8.81
C LEU A 76 -8.19 17.43 8.13
N ARG A 77 -7.25 18.36 8.05
CA ARG A 77 -7.49 19.71 7.51
C ARG A 77 -8.11 19.72 6.11
N ASP A 78 -7.51 18.98 5.17
CA ASP A 78 -7.88 19.01 3.75
C ASP A 78 -8.88 17.90 3.38
N SER A 79 -9.51 17.28 4.38
CA SER A 79 -10.47 16.20 4.16
C SER A 79 -11.87 16.78 3.95
N SER A 80 -12.40 16.58 2.75
CA SER A 80 -13.77 16.95 2.36
C SER A 80 -14.70 15.74 2.20
N GLU A 81 -14.25 14.56 2.63
CA GLU A 81 -15.01 13.31 2.52
C GLU A 81 -15.85 13.05 3.79
N VAL A 82 -17.17 12.93 3.59
CA VAL A 82 -18.14 12.64 4.63
C VAL A 82 -18.86 11.33 4.33
N GLU A 83 -18.75 10.39 5.26
CA GLU A 83 -19.39 9.08 5.15
C GLU A 83 -20.66 9.05 6.02
N LEU A 84 -21.77 8.63 5.42
CA LEU A 84 -23.06 8.45 6.04
C LEU A 84 -23.51 6.99 5.92
N VAL A 85 -24.00 6.43 7.01
CA VAL A 85 -24.70 5.14 7.00
C VAL A 85 -26.19 5.38 7.20
N MET A 86 -26.99 4.92 6.27
CA MET A 86 -28.45 4.99 6.27
C MET A 86 -29.01 3.68 6.83
N LEU A 87 -29.42 3.68 8.10
CA LEU A 87 -29.98 2.52 8.78
C LEU A 87 -31.46 2.40 8.47
N LEU A 88 -31.83 1.34 7.76
CA LEU A 88 -33.19 1.09 7.28
C LEU A 88 -34.00 0.24 8.25
N SER A 89 -35.27 0.58 8.43
CA SER A 89 -36.30 -0.32 8.97
C SER A 89 -36.77 -1.27 7.88
N GLY A 90 -37.09 -2.51 8.25
CA GLY A 90 -37.82 -3.45 7.40
C GLY A 90 -37.00 -4.65 6.96
N PHE A 91 -35.67 -4.62 7.11
CA PHE A 91 -34.90 -5.85 7.06
C PHE A 91 -35.06 -6.66 8.35
N HIS A 92 -35.24 -7.96 8.20
CA HIS A 92 -35.34 -8.94 9.27
C HIS A 92 -34.08 -9.81 9.38
N SER A 93 -33.17 -9.72 8.40
CA SER A 93 -31.89 -10.44 8.41
C SER A 93 -30.82 -9.74 7.59
N PHE A 94 -29.56 -10.07 7.84
CA PHE A 94 -28.42 -9.62 7.02
C PHE A 94 -28.50 -10.13 5.57
N GLN A 95 -29.06 -11.32 5.34
CA GLN A 95 -29.23 -11.87 4.00
C GLN A 95 -30.27 -11.10 3.18
N GLU A 96 -31.29 -10.58 3.84
CA GLU A 96 -32.31 -9.75 3.20
C GLU A 96 -31.74 -8.40 2.78
N GLU A 97 -30.96 -7.76 3.66
CA GLU A 97 -30.17 -6.58 3.30
C GLU A 97 -29.31 -6.85 2.07
N ALA A 98 -28.54 -7.94 2.06
CA ALA A 98 -27.66 -8.28 0.94
C ALA A 98 -28.40 -8.50 -0.38
N ARG A 99 -29.63 -9.03 -0.35
CA ARG A 99 -30.44 -9.27 -1.55
C ARG A 99 -30.95 -7.97 -2.18
N HIS A 100 -31.32 -7.00 -1.36
CA HIS A 100 -31.95 -5.75 -1.81
C HIS A 100 -30.99 -4.55 -1.82
N HIS A 101 -29.73 -4.75 -1.45
CA HIS A 101 -28.74 -3.68 -1.29
C HIS A 101 -28.59 -2.84 -2.58
N ASP A 102 -28.39 -3.51 -3.72
CA ASP A 102 -28.17 -2.82 -5.00
C ASP A 102 -29.45 -2.15 -5.53
N ASP A 103 -30.62 -2.71 -5.25
CA ASP A 103 -31.92 -2.11 -5.60
C ASP A 103 -32.12 -0.80 -4.84
N ILE A 104 -31.80 -0.79 -3.53
CA ILE A 104 -31.90 0.40 -2.68
C ILE A 104 -30.91 1.46 -3.12
N LEU A 105 -29.69 1.08 -3.46
CA LEU A 105 -28.69 2.02 -4.00
C LEU A 105 -29.16 2.66 -5.30
N SER A 106 -29.80 1.87 -6.18
CA SER A 106 -30.35 2.35 -7.45
C SER A 106 -31.49 3.35 -7.22
N LEU A 107 -32.42 3.02 -6.33
CA LEU A 107 -33.54 3.90 -5.96
C LEU A 107 -33.06 5.16 -5.23
N LEU A 108 -32.02 5.05 -4.38
CA LEU A 108 -31.39 6.19 -3.72
C LEU A 108 -30.76 7.14 -4.75
N CYS A 109 -30.02 6.61 -5.73
CA CYS A 109 -29.48 7.39 -6.83
C CYS A 109 -30.57 8.15 -7.59
N GLU A 110 -31.69 7.48 -7.92
CA GLU A 110 -32.81 8.12 -8.60
C GLU A 110 -33.38 9.27 -7.76
N LYS A 111 -33.69 9.04 -6.48
CA LYS A 111 -34.23 10.06 -5.58
C LYS A 111 -33.28 11.25 -5.41
N LEU A 112 -31.97 11.00 -5.31
CA LEU A 112 -30.96 12.07 -5.19
C LEU A 112 -30.93 12.98 -6.43
N ARG A 113 -31.09 12.43 -7.64
CA ARG A 113 -31.09 13.21 -8.89
C ARG A 113 -32.19 14.27 -8.95
N TYR A 114 -33.33 14.01 -8.32
CA TYR A 114 -34.49 14.89 -8.36
C TYR A 114 -34.64 15.77 -7.11
N CYS A 115 -33.69 15.71 -6.16
CA CYS A 115 -33.75 16.48 -4.93
C CYS A 115 -33.37 17.95 -5.17
N GLN A 116 -34.36 18.86 -5.13
CA GLN A 116 -34.16 20.30 -5.36
C GLN A 116 -33.18 20.93 -4.35
N ASP A 117 -33.25 20.54 -3.07
CA ASP A 117 -32.35 21.08 -2.05
C ASP A 117 -30.89 20.70 -2.32
N LEU A 118 -30.63 19.49 -2.79
CA LEU A 118 -29.27 19.07 -3.16
C LEU A 118 -28.82 19.68 -4.49
N LEU A 119 -29.74 19.89 -5.44
CA LEU A 119 -29.44 20.65 -6.66
C LEU A 119 -29.06 22.11 -6.34
N SER A 120 -29.68 22.72 -5.32
CA SER A 120 -29.31 24.06 -4.83
C SER A 120 -27.89 24.10 -4.23
N LEU A 121 -27.41 22.95 -3.73
CA LEU A 121 -26.03 22.74 -3.26
C LEU A 121 -25.10 22.25 -4.39
N GLN A 122 -25.46 22.45 -5.65
CA GLN A 122 -24.66 22.08 -6.82
C GLN A 122 -24.26 20.60 -6.84
N LEU A 123 -25.21 19.69 -6.57
CA LEU A 123 -24.99 18.25 -6.65
C LEU A 123 -24.31 17.84 -7.98
N GLN A 124 -23.15 17.21 -7.88
CA GLN A 124 -22.33 16.73 -9.00
C GLN A 124 -21.79 15.32 -8.73
N ASP A 125 -21.18 14.70 -9.74
CA ASP A 125 -20.47 13.42 -9.67
C ASP A 125 -21.24 12.24 -9.04
N LEU A 126 -22.58 12.26 -9.10
CA LEU A 126 -23.41 11.19 -8.54
C LEU A 126 -23.15 9.86 -9.25
N ARG A 127 -22.64 8.88 -8.48
CA ARG A 127 -22.23 7.57 -8.98
C ARG A 127 -22.39 6.48 -7.94
N LEU A 128 -22.50 5.24 -8.42
CA LEU A 128 -22.36 4.04 -7.61
C LEU A 128 -20.88 3.68 -7.48
N VAL A 129 -20.44 3.44 -6.26
CA VAL A 129 -19.08 2.97 -5.94
C VAL A 129 -19.19 1.51 -5.53
N GLN A 130 -18.57 0.63 -6.31
CA GLN A 130 -18.51 -0.80 -5.98
C GLN A 130 -17.31 -1.07 -5.06
N GLY A 131 -17.52 -1.92 -4.05
CA GLY A 131 -16.50 -2.28 -3.06
C GLY A 131 -16.97 -3.42 -2.16
N VAL A 132 -16.36 -3.56 -0.97
CA VAL A 132 -16.84 -4.51 0.05
C VAL A 132 -18.28 -4.20 0.48
N HIS A 133 -18.64 -2.93 0.47
CA HIS A 133 -20.02 -2.45 0.55
C HIS A 133 -20.22 -1.46 -0.58
N SER A 134 -21.12 -1.77 -1.52
CA SER A 134 -21.50 -0.82 -2.55
C SER A 134 -22.13 0.41 -1.89
N ALA A 135 -21.82 1.59 -2.43
CA ALA A 135 -22.25 2.88 -1.87
C ALA A 135 -22.67 3.85 -2.97
N VAL A 136 -23.48 4.84 -2.62
CA VAL A 136 -23.71 6.02 -3.48
C VAL A 136 -22.70 7.10 -3.08
N ALA A 137 -21.98 7.66 -4.03
CA ALA A 137 -21.10 8.81 -3.81
C ALA A 137 -21.47 9.97 -4.73
N PHE A 138 -21.33 11.19 -4.22
CA PHE A 138 -21.56 12.43 -4.97
C PHE A 138 -20.80 13.58 -4.33
N THR A 139 -20.77 14.72 -5.03
CA THR A 139 -20.20 15.98 -4.52
C THR A 139 -21.29 17.02 -4.35
N ILE A 140 -21.20 17.81 -3.28
CA ILE A 140 -22.04 18.99 -3.02
C ILE A 140 -21.15 20.14 -2.58
N GLN A 141 -21.61 21.38 -2.77
CA GLN A 141 -20.85 22.58 -2.45
C GLN A 141 -21.70 23.55 -1.65
N SER A 142 -21.05 24.20 -0.68
CA SER A 142 -21.59 25.37 0.01
C SER A 142 -21.34 26.63 -0.82
N TRP A 143 -22.25 27.61 -0.71
CA TRP A 143 -22.10 28.91 -1.36
C TRP A 143 -21.04 29.81 -0.69
N GLU A 144 -20.60 29.49 0.53
CA GLU A 144 -19.62 30.31 1.26
C GLU A 144 -18.17 30.12 0.77
N THR A 145 -17.76 28.88 0.51
CA THR A 145 -16.36 28.55 0.14
C THR A 145 -16.20 28.00 -1.26
N ALA A 146 -17.29 27.53 -1.91
CA ALA A 146 -17.26 26.83 -3.19
C ALA A 146 -16.32 25.59 -3.23
N GLU A 147 -15.94 25.05 -2.07
CA GLU A 147 -15.14 23.83 -1.99
C GLU A 147 -16.04 22.58 -2.07
N PRO A 148 -15.72 21.59 -2.93
CA PRO A 148 -16.50 20.37 -3.05
C PRO A 148 -16.35 19.44 -1.84
N ILE A 149 -17.49 19.09 -1.28
CA ILE A 149 -17.66 18.09 -0.22
C ILE A 149 -18.11 16.79 -0.87
N THR A 150 -17.29 15.74 -0.76
CA THR A 150 -17.66 14.41 -1.23
C THR A 150 -18.46 13.70 -0.15
N VAL A 151 -19.69 13.29 -0.47
CA VAL A 151 -20.55 12.52 0.44
C VAL A 151 -20.68 11.11 -0.08
N THR A 152 -20.49 10.13 0.81
CA THR A 152 -20.71 8.70 0.52
C THR A 152 -21.80 8.16 1.44
N ILE A 153 -22.78 7.47 0.88
CA ILE A 153 -23.92 6.90 1.61
C ILE A 153 -23.94 5.38 1.41
N VAL A 154 -24.01 4.67 2.54
CA VAL A 154 -24.15 3.21 2.57
C VAL A 154 -25.46 2.83 3.28
N PRO A 155 -26.42 2.19 2.60
CA PRO A 155 -27.58 1.61 3.27
C PRO A 155 -27.16 0.40 4.11
N ALA A 156 -27.84 0.18 5.23
CA ALA A 156 -27.52 -0.93 6.11
C ALA A 156 -28.71 -1.40 6.95
N TYR A 157 -28.69 -2.67 7.34
CA TYR A 157 -29.66 -3.23 8.28
C TYR A 157 -29.49 -2.68 9.69
N ARG A 158 -30.56 -2.11 10.25
CA ARG A 158 -30.60 -1.72 11.67
C ARG A 158 -30.75 -2.95 12.58
N VAL A 159 -29.65 -3.64 12.83
CA VAL A 159 -29.62 -4.78 13.77
C VAL A 159 -29.55 -4.34 15.24
N LEU A 160 -29.02 -3.15 15.51
CA LEU A 160 -28.86 -2.63 16.87
C LEU A 160 -30.10 -1.82 17.29
N GLY A 161 -30.73 -2.28 18.38
CA GLY A 161 -31.81 -1.56 19.04
C GLY A 161 -31.33 -0.23 19.67
N PRO A 162 -32.28 0.65 20.06
CA PRO A 162 -31.95 1.86 20.81
C PRO A 162 -31.21 1.46 22.09
N SER A 163 -29.94 1.84 22.18
CA SER A 163 -29.05 1.43 23.25
C SER A 163 -28.16 2.59 23.68
N VAL A 164 -27.76 2.59 24.95
CA VAL A 164 -26.85 3.60 25.50
C VAL A 164 -25.48 3.44 24.80
N PRO A 165 -24.79 4.54 24.46
CA PRO A 165 -23.45 4.47 23.88
C PRO A 165 -22.52 3.58 24.70
N ASN A 166 -21.83 2.65 24.03
CA ASN A 166 -20.89 1.67 24.60
C ASN A 166 -21.52 0.50 25.39
N SER A 167 -22.83 0.28 25.29
CA SER A 167 -23.42 -0.99 25.73
C SER A 167 -23.03 -2.13 24.79
N HIS A 168 -22.91 -3.33 25.35
CA HIS A 168 -22.64 -4.54 24.57
C HIS A 168 -23.92 -4.97 23.85
N PRO A 169 -23.88 -5.19 22.51
CA PRO A 169 -24.99 -5.83 21.81
C PRO A 169 -25.24 -7.23 22.36
N SER A 170 -26.49 -7.69 22.24
CA SER A 170 -26.80 -9.07 22.62
C SER A 170 -26.00 -10.05 21.75
N PRO A 171 -25.42 -11.13 22.32
CA PRO A 171 -24.62 -12.09 21.55
C PRO A 171 -25.36 -12.71 20.36
N GLU A 172 -26.68 -12.80 20.44
CA GLU A 172 -27.56 -13.33 19.39
C GLU A 172 -27.42 -12.54 18.08
N VAL A 173 -27.12 -11.23 18.15
CA VAL A 173 -26.83 -10.39 16.98
C VAL A 173 -25.57 -10.86 16.25
N TYR A 174 -24.53 -11.25 16.98
CA TYR A 174 -23.31 -11.77 16.38
C TYR A 174 -23.49 -13.21 15.88
N VAL A 175 -24.31 -14.01 16.57
CA VAL A 175 -24.67 -15.35 16.09
C VAL A 175 -25.43 -15.28 14.76
N SER A 176 -26.38 -14.33 14.62
CA SER A 176 -27.11 -14.14 13.36
C SER A 176 -26.18 -13.62 12.25
N LEU A 177 -25.23 -12.74 12.58
CA LEU A 177 -24.20 -12.28 11.64
C LEU A 177 -23.33 -13.45 11.14
N ILE A 178 -22.85 -14.30 12.03
CA ILE A 178 -22.01 -15.47 11.67
C ILE A 178 -22.81 -16.43 10.77
N LYS A 179 -24.09 -16.68 11.11
CA LYS A 179 -24.98 -17.52 10.31
C LYS A 179 -25.34 -16.92 8.95
N ALA A 180 -25.17 -15.61 8.76
CA ALA A 180 -25.44 -14.97 7.48
C ALA A 180 -24.42 -15.33 6.39
N CYS A 181 -23.27 -15.89 6.76
CA CYS A 181 -22.24 -16.39 5.82
C CYS A 181 -21.80 -15.35 4.76
N GLY A 182 -21.83 -14.06 5.08
CA GLY A 182 -21.30 -13.00 4.23
C GLY A 182 -19.78 -13.00 4.19
N SER A 183 -19.20 -12.28 3.22
CA SER A 183 -17.75 -12.06 3.19
C SER A 183 -17.31 -11.26 4.43
N PRO A 184 -16.07 -11.47 4.93
CA PRO A 184 -15.56 -10.74 6.09
C PRO A 184 -15.71 -9.23 5.91
N GLY A 185 -16.41 -8.60 6.86
CA GLY A 185 -16.67 -7.17 6.83
C GLY A 185 -17.95 -6.74 6.13
N HIS A 186 -18.62 -7.57 5.31
CA HIS A 186 -19.77 -7.21 4.47
C HIS A 186 -21.00 -6.61 5.17
N PHE A 187 -21.17 -6.82 6.47
CA PHE A 187 -22.24 -6.20 7.25
C PHE A 187 -21.74 -5.22 8.31
N SER A 188 -20.50 -4.74 8.17
CA SER A 188 -19.91 -3.78 9.10
C SER A 188 -20.69 -2.45 9.24
N PRO A 189 -21.38 -1.91 8.21
CA PRO A 189 -22.22 -0.72 8.32
C PRO A 189 -23.36 -0.86 9.34
N SER A 190 -23.91 -2.06 9.54
CA SER A 190 -24.93 -2.36 10.55
C SER A 190 -24.43 -2.15 11.99
N PHE A 191 -23.10 -2.12 12.17
CA PHE A 191 -22.40 -1.86 13.44
C PHE A 191 -21.66 -0.52 13.45
N SER A 192 -21.94 0.36 12.48
CA SER A 192 -21.30 1.67 12.31
C SER A 192 -21.27 2.53 13.57
N GLU A 193 -22.34 2.48 14.38
CA GLU A 193 -22.38 3.22 15.64
C GLU A 193 -21.33 2.75 16.64
N LEU A 194 -21.09 1.44 16.73
CA LEU A 194 -20.09 0.86 17.62
C LEU A 194 -18.68 1.25 17.14
N GLN A 195 -18.41 1.11 15.83
CA GLN A 195 -17.14 1.51 15.23
C GLN A 195 -16.84 2.99 15.48
N ARG A 196 -17.81 3.86 15.24
CA ARG A 196 -17.70 5.30 15.52
C ARG A 196 -17.43 5.55 17.00
N ASN A 197 -18.22 4.96 17.89
CA ASN A 197 -18.16 5.21 19.32
C ASN A 197 -16.85 4.70 19.94
N PHE A 198 -16.28 3.61 19.41
CA PHE A 198 -14.99 3.06 19.81
C PHE A 198 -13.85 4.08 19.71
N VAL A 199 -13.91 4.98 18.71
CA VAL A 199 -12.91 6.04 18.50
C VAL A 199 -13.37 7.39 19.05
N LYS A 200 -14.65 7.74 18.90
CA LYS A 200 -15.20 9.06 19.25
C LYS A 200 -14.98 9.43 20.71
N HIS A 201 -15.21 8.48 21.62
CA HIS A 201 -15.14 8.67 23.08
C HIS A 201 -13.72 8.52 23.65
N ARG A 202 -12.69 8.59 22.81
CA ARG A 202 -11.29 8.57 23.25
C ARG A 202 -10.77 9.96 23.62
N PRO A 203 -9.75 10.04 24.50
CA PRO A 203 -9.13 11.31 24.89
C PRO A 203 -8.69 12.15 23.69
N ALA A 204 -8.74 13.48 23.83
CA ALA A 204 -8.34 14.40 22.76
C ALA A 204 -6.91 14.13 22.25
N LYS A 205 -5.97 13.82 23.16
CA LYS A 205 -4.59 13.50 22.81
C LYS A 205 -4.46 12.23 21.97
N LEU A 206 -5.26 11.19 22.26
CA LEU A 206 -5.29 9.99 21.43
C LEU A 206 -5.87 10.30 20.04
N LYS A 207 -6.90 11.15 19.95
CA LYS A 207 -7.41 11.62 18.65
C LYS A 207 -6.39 12.46 17.88
N SER A 208 -5.52 13.22 18.55
CA SER A 208 -4.38 13.90 17.92
C SER A 208 -3.38 12.90 17.34
N LEU A 209 -3.05 11.83 18.09
CA LEU A 209 -2.19 10.74 17.58
C LEU A 209 -2.83 10.03 16.39
N LEU A 210 -4.12 9.72 16.44
CA LEU A 210 -4.83 9.09 15.31
C LEU A 210 -4.78 9.96 14.05
N ARG A 211 -4.89 11.29 14.17
CA ARG A 211 -4.69 12.20 13.04
C ARG A 211 -3.28 12.11 12.47
N LEU A 212 -2.27 12.08 13.34
CA LEU A 212 -0.87 11.96 12.93
C LEU A 212 -0.62 10.67 12.14
N VAL A 213 -1.11 9.54 12.64
CA VAL A 213 -0.99 8.23 11.97
C VAL A 213 -1.76 8.21 10.65
N LYS A 214 -2.97 8.78 10.60
CA LYS A 214 -3.74 8.89 9.35
C LYS A 214 -3.03 9.75 8.32
N HIS A 215 -2.48 10.89 8.72
CA HIS A 215 -1.71 11.76 7.84
C HIS A 215 -0.48 11.02 7.29
N TRP A 216 0.29 10.36 8.16
CA TRP A 216 1.42 9.51 7.76
C TRP A 216 1.01 8.40 6.76
N TYR A 217 -0.14 7.76 6.99
CA TYR A 217 -0.64 6.72 6.09
C TYR A 217 -1.05 7.29 4.72
N LEU A 218 -1.71 8.45 4.70
CA LEU A 218 -2.20 9.10 3.47
C LEU A 218 -1.11 9.79 2.66
N GLU A 219 -0.04 10.30 3.30
CA GLU A 219 1.11 10.83 2.57
C GLU A 219 1.84 9.74 1.75
N GLY A 220 1.51 8.47 1.99
CA GLY A 220 2.19 7.33 1.42
C GLY A 220 3.63 7.25 1.90
N ALA A 221 4.26 6.09 1.71
CA ALA A 221 5.70 6.03 1.80
C ALA A 221 6.31 6.87 0.67
N ARG A 222 6.55 8.16 0.89
CA ARG A 222 7.24 9.00 -0.10
C ARG A 222 8.64 8.46 -0.32
N ASP A 223 9.13 8.59 -1.56
CA ASP A 223 10.54 8.33 -1.83
C ASP A 223 11.37 9.37 -1.06
N ILE A 224 12.34 8.89 -0.29
CA ILE A 224 13.31 9.71 0.44
C ILE A 224 14.58 9.89 -0.39
N GLN A 225 15.29 10.99 -0.14
CA GLN A 225 16.63 11.20 -0.68
C GLN A 225 17.65 10.45 0.16
N LEU A 226 18.30 9.47 -0.45
CA LEU A 226 19.38 8.72 0.16
C LEU A 226 20.71 9.20 -0.42
N THR A 227 21.52 9.89 0.38
CA THR A 227 22.89 10.25 0.01
C THR A 227 23.78 9.03 0.22
N VAL A 228 24.42 8.57 -0.85
CA VAL A 228 25.35 7.43 -0.84
C VAL A 228 26.77 7.98 -0.78
N GLU A 229 27.39 7.84 0.38
CA GLU A 229 28.78 8.23 0.62
C GLU A 229 29.74 7.15 0.13
N GLN A 230 30.81 7.57 -0.53
CA GLN A 230 31.79 6.66 -1.12
C GLN A 230 33.22 7.10 -0.81
N TRP A 231 34.12 6.13 -0.69
CA TRP A 231 35.53 6.43 -0.50
C TRP A 231 36.19 6.80 -1.83
N GLY A 232 36.85 7.96 -1.90
CA GLY A 232 37.66 8.38 -3.05
C GLY A 232 36.87 8.87 -4.27
N SER A 233 35.55 9.02 -4.16
CA SER A 233 34.64 9.47 -5.23
C SER A 233 33.63 10.48 -4.69
N LEU A 234 32.94 11.19 -5.59
CA LEU A 234 31.86 12.12 -5.20
C LEU A 234 30.62 11.35 -4.73
N ASP A 235 30.08 11.77 -3.59
CA ASP A 235 28.77 11.34 -3.09
C ASP A 235 27.68 11.60 -4.14
N PHE A 236 26.63 10.78 -4.13
CA PHE A 236 25.45 11.04 -4.94
C PHE A 236 24.16 10.67 -4.24
N ILE A 237 23.05 11.18 -4.77
CA ILE A 237 21.71 10.98 -4.21
C ILE A 237 20.94 9.98 -5.07
N ILE A 238 20.21 9.05 -4.45
CA ILE A 238 19.18 8.23 -5.09
C ILE A 238 17.83 8.44 -4.38
N MET A 239 16.74 8.38 -5.15
CA MET A 239 15.39 8.36 -4.59
C MET A 239 14.98 6.92 -4.29
N VAL A 240 14.59 6.65 -3.05
CA VAL A 240 14.22 5.31 -2.58
C VAL A 240 12.99 5.36 -1.70
N ASN A 241 12.11 4.38 -1.86
CA ASN A 241 11.01 4.21 -0.93
C ASN A 241 11.58 3.61 0.37
N PRO A 242 11.25 4.13 1.57
CA PRO A 242 11.68 3.53 2.84
C PRO A 242 11.34 2.03 2.97
N TYR A 243 10.27 1.57 2.33
CA TYR A 243 9.86 0.16 2.36
C TYR A 243 10.49 -0.66 1.23
N ASP A 244 11.31 -0.06 0.36
CA ASP A 244 12.13 -0.81 -0.58
C ASP A 244 13.13 -1.67 0.20
N SER A 245 13.22 -2.96 -0.16
CA SER A 245 14.27 -3.83 0.37
C SER A 245 15.65 -3.26 0.04
N ILE A 246 16.62 -3.46 0.93
CA ILE A 246 18.02 -3.11 0.71
C ILE A 246 18.57 -3.75 -0.56
N LYS A 247 18.06 -4.94 -0.96
CA LYS A 247 18.37 -5.54 -2.28
C LYS A 247 17.97 -4.63 -3.45
N LYS A 248 16.81 -3.98 -3.38
CA LYS A 248 16.34 -3.01 -4.39
C LYS A 248 17.16 -1.72 -4.35
N VAL A 249 17.53 -1.26 -3.16
CA VAL A 249 18.45 -0.10 -2.99
C VAL A 249 19.81 -0.37 -3.63
N LYS A 250 20.44 -1.53 -3.33
CA LYS A 250 21.71 -1.95 -3.95
C LYS A 250 21.63 -2.00 -5.48
N ARG A 251 20.52 -2.50 -6.05
CA ARG A 251 20.31 -2.48 -7.52
C ARG A 251 20.23 -1.06 -8.08
N LYS A 252 19.56 -0.11 -7.40
CA LYS A 252 19.52 1.30 -7.81
C LYS A 252 20.92 1.92 -7.80
N ILE A 253 21.72 1.64 -6.77
CA ILE A 253 23.14 2.07 -6.68
C ILE A 253 23.95 1.43 -7.81
N GLN A 254 23.75 0.14 -8.07
CA GLN A 254 24.43 -0.61 -9.11
C GLN A 254 24.21 0.02 -10.49
N TRP A 255 22.94 0.30 -10.81
CA TRP A 255 22.53 0.95 -12.04
C TRP A 255 23.16 2.33 -12.20
N LYS A 256 23.19 3.12 -11.12
CA LYS A 256 23.74 4.48 -11.13
C LYS A 256 25.26 4.49 -11.30
N LEU A 257 25.96 3.49 -10.77
CA LEU A 257 27.42 3.37 -10.87
C LEU A 257 27.89 2.61 -12.11
N GLY A 258 27.01 1.88 -12.79
CA GLY A 258 27.39 1.00 -13.91
C GLY A 258 28.37 -0.10 -13.51
N SER A 259 28.40 -0.50 -12.23
CA SER A 259 29.39 -1.43 -11.68
C SER A 259 28.75 -2.74 -11.24
N THR A 260 29.46 -3.86 -11.35
CA THR A 260 29.05 -5.16 -10.82
C THR A 260 29.72 -5.52 -9.49
N PHE A 261 30.46 -4.59 -8.86
CA PHE A 261 31.14 -4.85 -7.59
C PHE A 261 30.15 -5.19 -6.46
N LEU A 262 30.60 -6.02 -5.53
CA LEU A 262 29.82 -6.40 -4.36
C LEU A 262 29.65 -5.18 -3.44
N GLN A 263 28.39 -4.84 -3.13
CA GLN A 263 28.05 -3.67 -2.33
C GLN A 263 27.79 -4.03 -0.87
N ARG A 264 28.53 -3.40 0.04
CA ARG A 264 28.27 -3.41 1.49
C ARG A 264 27.81 -2.01 1.89
N LEU A 265 26.53 -1.92 2.26
CA LEU A 265 25.91 -0.66 2.70
C LEU A 265 25.86 -0.65 4.22
N SER A 266 26.16 0.50 4.82
CA SER A 266 26.03 0.70 6.26
C SER A 266 25.34 2.03 6.57
N PHE A 267 24.64 2.07 7.69
CA PHE A 267 23.92 3.24 8.19
C PHE A 267 24.28 3.47 9.64
N GLN A 268 24.28 4.73 10.07
CA GLN A 268 24.57 5.11 11.45
C GLN A 268 23.78 6.36 11.81
N GLU A 269 22.98 6.26 12.87
CA GLU A 269 22.34 7.43 13.47
C GLU A 269 23.36 8.26 14.27
N PRO A 270 23.17 9.59 14.40
CA PRO A 270 24.04 10.42 15.23
C PRO A 270 24.15 9.88 16.67
N GLY A 271 25.36 9.49 17.08
CA GLY A 271 25.62 8.93 18.42
C GLY A 271 25.30 7.44 18.58
N GLY A 272 24.77 6.77 17.55
CA GLY A 272 24.49 5.33 17.55
C GLY A 272 25.64 4.49 16.98
N GLU A 273 25.54 3.16 17.12
CA GLU A 273 26.46 2.22 16.48
C GLU A 273 26.18 2.09 14.98
N ARG A 274 27.24 1.81 14.21
CA ARG A 274 27.13 1.61 12.76
C ARG A 274 26.55 0.22 12.46
N GLN A 275 25.48 0.19 11.69
CA GLN A 275 24.76 -1.02 11.34
C GLN A 275 25.00 -1.39 9.87
N LEU A 276 25.24 -2.68 9.60
CA LEU A 276 25.34 -3.21 8.25
C LEU A 276 23.94 -3.48 7.70
N LEU A 277 23.64 -2.94 6.53
CA LEU A 277 22.33 -3.11 5.88
C LEU A 277 22.27 -4.44 5.12
N SER A 278 21.53 -5.40 5.68
CA SER A 278 21.23 -6.69 5.08
C SER A 278 20.18 -6.57 3.98
N SER A 279 20.40 -7.29 2.88
CA SER A 279 19.55 -7.32 1.68
C SER A 279 18.13 -7.85 1.94
N GLN A 280 17.88 -8.51 3.07
CA GLN A 280 16.60 -9.12 3.43
C GLN A 280 15.60 -8.12 4.02
N TYR A 281 16.09 -7.01 4.57
CA TYR A 281 15.29 -5.98 5.22
C TYR A 281 15.10 -4.78 4.31
N SER A 282 14.18 -3.89 4.67
CA SER A 282 13.92 -2.57 4.09
C SER A 282 14.69 -1.47 4.83
N LEU A 283 14.71 -0.25 4.31
CA LEU A 283 15.25 0.91 5.02
C LEU A 283 14.44 1.22 6.30
N ALA A 284 13.12 1.05 6.22
CA ALA A 284 12.19 1.22 7.34
C ALA A 284 12.49 0.27 8.52
N ASP A 285 12.94 -0.96 8.24
CA ASP A 285 13.34 -1.91 9.29
C ASP A 285 14.56 -1.42 10.10
N TYR A 286 15.38 -0.53 9.51
CA TYR A 286 16.49 0.14 10.20
C TYR A 286 16.11 1.53 10.73
N GLY A 287 14.81 1.87 10.76
CA GLY A 287 14.34 3.17 11.24
C GLY A 287 14.55 4.33 10.26
N VAL A 288 14.93 4.07 9.00
CA VAL A 288 15.22 5.10 8.01
C VAL A 288 13.95 5.52 7.29
N PHE A 289 13.37 6.66 7.72
CA PHE A 289 12.12 7.20 7.17
C PHE A 289 12.24 8.61 6.57
N SER A 290 13.41 9.23 6.67
CA SER A 290 13.67 10.59 6.17
C SER A 290 14.97 10.61 5.37
N ASN A 291 15.24 11.74 4.71
CA ASN A 291 16.49 11.94 3.98
C ASN A 291 17.68 11.62 4.88
N THR A 292 18.57 10.74 4.42
CA THR A 292 19.65 10.19 5.24
C THR A 292 20.88 9.88 4.41
N ARG A 293 22.02 9.77 5.10
CA ARG A 293 23.31 9.40 4.52
C ARG A 293 23.63 7.94 4.85
N ILE A 294 24.01 7.16 3.86
CA ILE A 294 24.52 5.78 4.03
C ILE A 294 25.90 5.68 3.41
N CYS A 295 26.76 4.82 3.97
CA CYS A 295 28.08 4.59 3.40
C CYS A 295 28.06 3.32 2.52
N LEU A 296 28.56 3.46 1.30
CA LEU A 296 28.81 2.36 0.37
C LEU A 296 30.30 1.99 0.43
N LEU A 297 30.55 0.70 0.70
CA LEU A 297 31.83 0.07 0.42
C LEU A 297 31.65 -0.88 -0.77
N GLN A 298 32.39 -0.63 -1.85
CA GLN A 298 32.50 -1.57 -2.97
C GLN A 298 33.66 -2.52 -2.72
N THR A 299 33.38 -3.82 -2.76
CA THR A 299 34.37 -4.88 -2.60
C THR A 299 34.42 -5.74 -3.85
N ILE A 300 35.61 -6.25 -4.17
CA ILE A 300 35.80 -7.25 -5.21
C ILE A 300 35.38 -8.59 -4.61
N SER A 301 34.55 -9.35 -5.32
CA SER A 301 34.23 -10.72 -4.91
C SER A 301 35.52 -11.55 -4.96
N PRO A 302 35.80 -12.40 -3.96
CA PRO A 302 36.95 -13.28 -4.02
C PRO A 302 36.85 -14.18 -5.26
N GLU A 303 38.01 -14.51 -5.82
CA GLU A 303 38.08 -15.54 -6.85
C GLU A 303 37.56 -16.85 -6.28
N ILE A 304 36.69 -17.53 -7.04
CA ILE A 304 36.15 -18.84 -6.68
C ILE A 304 36.85 -19.92 -7.49
N GLN A 305 36.93 -21.11 -6.91
CA GLN A 305 37.36 -22.30 -7.61
C GLN A 305 36.13 -23.02 -8.16
N VAL A 306 36.07 -23.24 -9.46
CA VAL A 306 35.05 -24.09 -10.09
C VAL A 306 35.69 -25.31 -10.72
N PHE A 307 35.01 -26.45 -10.66
CA PHE A 307 35.44 -27.68 -11.31
C PHE A 307 34.67 -27.85 -12.61
N VAL A 308 35.35 -28.16 -13.70
CA VAL A 308 34.70 -28.50 -14.97
C VAL A 308 34.95 -29.97 -15.23
N LYS A 309 33.87 -30.74 -15.32
CA LYS A 309 33.89 -32.18 -15.60
C LYS A 309 33.89 -32.40 -17.10
N ASN A 310 34.93 -33.09 -17.57
CA ASN A 310 35.17 -33.36 -18.97
C ASN A 310 34.34 -34.52 -19.49
N PRO A 311 34.11 -34.58 -20.82
CA PRO A 311 33.48 -35.73 -21.47
C PRO A 311 34.21 -37.07 -21.21
N SER A 312 35.52 -37.03 -20.95
CA SER A 312 36.35 -38.20 -20.63
C SER A 312 36.22 -38.69 -19.18
N GLY A 313 35.44 -37.99 -18.34
CA GLY A 313 35.14 -38.38 -16.96
C GLY A 313 36.01 -37.71 -15.89
N GLY A 314 37.14 -37.09 -16.25
CA GLY A 314 37.97 -36.30 -15.33
C GLY A 314 37.41 -34.91 -15.05
N SER A 315 37.97 -34.19 -14.07
CA SER A 315 37.61 -32.80 -13.78
C SER A 315 38.83 -31.92 -13.56
N HIS A 316 38.81 -30.70 -14.09
CA HIS A 316 39.85 -29.69 -13.85
C HIS A 316 39.31 -28.51 -13.04
N ALA A 317 40.16 -27.98 -12.17
CA ALA A 317 39.87 -26.76 -11.42
C ALA A 317 40.24 -25.51 -12.23
N TYR A 318 39.38 -24.49 -12.13
CA TYR A 318 39.52 -23.16 -12.72
C TYR A 318 39.30 -22.11 -11.64
N ALA A 319 40.18 -21.12 -11.60
CA ALA A 319 40.06 -19.97 -10.72
C ALA A 319 39.41 -18.84 -11.54
N ILE A 320 38.25 -18.37 -11.07
CA ILE A 320 37.44 -17.40 -11.79
C ILE A 320 36.63 -16.54 -10.83
N TYR A 321 36.40 -15.27 -11.18
CA TYR A 321 35.51 -14.43 -10.39
C TYR A 321 34.04 -14.81 -10.63
N PRO A 322 33.16 -14.84 -9.60
CA PRO A 322 31.73 -15.11 -9.78
C PRO A 322 31.05 -14.19 -10.80
N GLU A 323 31.55 -12.95 -10.92
CA GLU A 323 31.03 -11.95 -11.84
C GLU A 323 31.42 -12.20 -13.32
N SER A 324 32.37 -13.11 -13.56
CA SER A 324 32.91 -13.38 -14.89
C SER A 324 31.83 -13.97 -15.80
N LEU A 325 31.86 -13.57 -17.07
CA LEU A 325 31.01 -14.16 -18.10
C LEU A 325 31.35 -15.64 -18.31
N VAL A 326 30.36 -16.43 -18.69
CA VAL A 326 30.54 -17.84 -19.08
C VAL A 326 31.59 -17.96 -20.20
N LEU A 327 31.64 -16.99 -21.12
CA LEU A 327 32.67 -16.92 -22.16
C LEU A 327 34.10 -16.89 -21.59
N ASN A 328 34.32 -16.21 -20.46
CA ASN A 328 35.64 -16.13 -19.82
C ASN A 328 36.07 -17.49 -19.28
N LEU A 329 35.14 -18.29 -18.75
CA LEU A 329 35.45 -19.66 -18.33
C LEU A 329 35.75 -20.55 -19.54
N LYS A 330 34.97 -20.43 -20.62
CA LYS A 330 35.21 -21.18 -21.86
C LYS A 330 36.57 -20.87 -22.48
N LEU A 331 37.00 -19.61 -22.42
CA LEU A 331 38.36 -19.19 -22.80
C LEU A 331 39.43 -19.92 -21.98
N GLN A 332 39.28 -20.00 -20.65
CA GLN A 332 40.23 -20.73 -19.82
C GLN A 332 40.27 -22.23 -20.14
N ILE A 333 39.12 -22.84 -20.41
CA ILE A 333 39.01 -24.25 -20.83
C ILE A 333 39.72 -24.47 -22.17
N GLU A 334 39.54 -23.57 -23.15
CA GLU A 334 40.21 -23.65 -24.45
C GLU A 334 41.74 -23.60 -24.29
N VAL A 335 42.24 -22.68 -23.47
CA VAL A 335 43.68 -22.54 -23.20
C VAL A 335 44.26 -23.78 -22.51
N LYS A 336 43.50 -24.38 -21.58
CA LYS A 336 44.00 -25.49 -20.75
C LYS A 336 43.82 -26.86 -21.41
N GLU A 337 42.73 -27.06 -22.14
CA GLU A 337 42.32 -28.36 -22.67
C GLU A 337 42.33 -28.43 -24.20
N GLY A 338 42.53 -27.31 -24.90
CA GLY A 338 42.60 -27.25 -26.35
C GLY A 338 41.26 -27.41 -27.07
N LEU A 339 40.13 -27.41 -26.34
CA LEU A 339 38.79 -27.50 -26.93
C LEU A 339 38.31 -26.10 -27.35
N LEU A 340 38.06 -25.89 -28.64
CA LEU A 340 37.61 -24.58 -29.15
C LEU A 340 36.32 -24.15 -28.47
N ARG A 341 36.19 -22.85 -28.14
CA ARG A 341 35.00 -22.28 -27.46
C ARG A 341 33.66 -22.65 -28.12
N GLU A 342 33.65 -22.70 -29.45
CA GLU A 342 32.48 -23.05 -30.27
C GLU A 342 32.05 -24.51 -30.10
N GLU A 343 32.95 -25.39 -29.66
CA GLU A 343 32.68 -26.80 -29.40
C GLU A 343 32.31 -27.05 -27.93
N GLN A 344 32.35 -26.02 -27.07
CA GLN A 344 32.11 -26.13 -25.64
C GLN A 344 30.66 -25.79 -25.27
N GLN A 345 29.97 -26.74 -24.64
CA GLN A 345 28.68 -26.52 -23.98
C GLN A 345 28.83 -26.77 -22.48
N LEU A 346 28.75 -25.70 -21.69
CA LEU A 346 28.77 -25.77 -20.23
C LEU A 346 27.36 -25.91 -19.68
N GLU A 347 27.18 -26.82 -18.73
CA GLU A 347 25.91 -27.08 -18.06
C GLU A 347 26.04 -27.04 -16.54
N PHE A 348 25.04 -26.45 -15.88
CA PHE A 348 24.89 -26.43 -14.42
C PHE A 348 23.43 -26.70 -14.04
N GLN A 349 23.19 -27.62 -13.10
CA GLN A 349 21.83 -27.98 -12.64
C GLN A 349 20.83 -28.30 -13.77
N GLY A 350 21.33 -28.88 -14.87
CA GLY A 350 20.52 -29.20 -16.06
C GLY A 350 20.27 -28.04 -17.02
N GLN A 351 20.81 -26.85 -16.75
CA GLN A 351 20.71 -25.67 -17.61
C GLN A 351 22.01 -25.44 -18.41
N VAL A 352 21.87 -25.16 -19.71
CA VAL A 352 22.99 -24.74 -20.57
C VAL A 352 23.33 -23.28 -20.31
N LEU A 353 24.60 -23.04 -19.97
CA LEU A 353 25.13 -21.72 -19.68
C LEU A 353 25.40 -20.93 -20.96
N GLN A 354 24.92 -19.68 -21.01
CA GLN A 354 25.03 -18.81 -22.17
C GLN A 354 26.20 -17.83 -21.99
N ASP A 355 26.97 -17.62 -23.06
CA ASP A 355 28.23 -16.86 -23.06
C ASP A 355 28.11 -15.43 -22.51
N GLY A 356 26.96 -14.78 -22.74
CA GLY A 356 26.71 -13.39 -22.33
C GLY A 356 26.28 -13.18 -20.87
N TRP A 357 26.18 -14.25 -20.07
CA TRP A 357 25.73 -14.19 -18.68
C TRP A 357 26.87 -14.50 -17.70
N SER A 358 26.80 -13.96 -16.47
CA SER A 358 27.82 -14.23 -15.44
C SER A 358 27.60 -15.55 -14.73
N LEU A 359 28.66 -16.16 -14.19
CA LEU A 359 28.57 -17.40 -13.41
C LEU A 359 27.64 -17.26 -12.19
N MET A 360 27.70 -16.13 -11.48
CA MET A 360 26.82 -15.83 -10.34
C MET A 360 25.34 -15.81 -10.74
N SER A 361 25.00 -15.37 -11.96
CA SER A 361 23.61 -15.32 -12.42
C SER A 361 22.94 -16.70 -12.49
N TYR A 362 23.74 -17.76 -12.69
CA TYR A 362 23.32 -19.16 -12.67
C TYR A 362 23.42 -19.81 -11.28
N GLY A 363 23.81 -19.04 -10.25
CA GLY A 363 24.00 -19.57 -8.90
C GLY A 363 25.25 -20.42 -8.73
N VAL A 364 26.25 -20.30 -9.63
CA VAL A 364 27.54 -20.96 -9.48
C VAL A 364 28.28 -20.36 -8.28
N GLN A 365 28.69 -21.21 -7.35
CA GLN A 365 29.40 -20.83 -6.12
C GLN A 365 30.80 -21.46 -6.09
N ASP A 366 31.58 -21.12 -5.08
CA ASP A 366 32.85 -21.77 -4.83
C ASP A 366 32.72 -23.29 -4.72
N SER A 367 33.71 -24.01 -5.24
CA SER A 367 33.76 -25.47 -5.35
C SER A 367 32.63 -26.11 -6.18
N THR A 368 31.89 -25.34 -6.98
CA THR A 368 30.84 -25.86 -7.86
C THR A 368 31.42 -26.68 -9.02
N THR A 369 30.77 -27.80 -9.36
CA THR A 369 31.12 -28.59 -10.56
C THR A 369 30.16 -28.32 -11.73
N LEU A 370 30.70 -27.87 -12.86
CA LEU A 370 30.04 -27.70 -14.14
C LEU A 370 30.32 -28.91 -15.04
N THR A 371 29.38 -29.25 -15.92
CA THR A 371 29.58 -30.31 -16.91
C THR A 371 29.93 -29.71 -18.27
N LEU A 372 31.02 -30.15 -18.87
CA LEU A 372 31.42 -29.78 -20.22
C LEU A 372 30.98 -30.87 -21.20
N LYS A 373 30.16 -30.51 -22.18
CA LYS A 373 29.83 -31.35 -23.33
C LYS A 373 30.50 -30.80 -24.58
N LYS A 374 30.91 -31.72 -25.47
CA LYS A 374 31.42 -31.38 -26.79
C LYS A 374 30.25 -31.34 -27.77
N GLU A 375 29.95 -30.17 -28.33
CA GLU A 375 29.05 -30.09 -29.49
C GLU A 375 29.83 -30.42 -30.77
N GLY A 376 29.32 -31.37 -31.56
CA GLY A 376 29.83 -31.64 -32.89
C GLY A 376 29.36 -30.57 -33.86
N LYS A 377 30.24 -30.10 -34.76
CA LYS A 377 29.88 -29.16 -35.83
C LYS A 377 28.60 -29.61 -36.55
N LYS A 378 27.53 -28.82 -36.47
CA LYS A 378 26.42 -28.91 -37.42
C LYS A 378 27.01 -28.64 -38.81
N LYS A 379 27.17 -29.68 -39.63
CA LYS A 379 27.40 -29.51 -41.06
C LYS A 379 26.18 -28.76 -41.61
N ASN A 380 26.36 -27.51 -42.05
CA ASN A 380 25.37 -26.87 -42.91
C ASN A 380 25.21 -27.74 -44.17
N PRO A 381 23.99 -28.22 -44.51
CA PRO A 381 23.76 -28.79 -45.82
C PRO A 381 23.92 -27.65 -46.85
N ALA A 382 24.75 -27.92 -47.85
CA ALA A 382 25.01 -27.04 -48.98
C ALA A 382 23.78 -26.89 -49.89
#